data_AF-F6EU32-F1
#
_entry.id   AF-F6EU32-F1
#
_cell.length_a   1.000
_cell.length_b   1.000
_cell.length_c   1.000
_cell.angle_alpha   90.00
_cell.angle_beta   90.00
_cell.angle_gamma   90.00
#
_symmetry.space_group_name_H-M   'P 1'
#
loop_
_entity.id
_entity.type
_entity.pdbx_description
1 polymer ?
#
loop_
_entity_poly.entity_id
_entity_poly.type
_entity_poly.pdbx_seq_one_letter_code
_entity_poly.pdbx_strand_id
1 'polypeptide(L)'
;MTGCLLLKLCLVCSSPKGDEMDVSILQALVTKVLKYEGEYNVQSYLEQTRDAVANMVGSPQEPTYQTQFAEGFKNLKASLMGMSEALSPGDWDRLDEIAGKDDFSNRLSDDIEKLINENAATPAVIRDSLVKIAADRSNELGHYRALLKNLNYFGFDPSENDLDEAQVGFKIPRSIFDNHFTDLINELNFIRKFVRMIAEAEGENPDDVDVGSISTTDPVFWLIVAFGVGKSIAKIADWCLDTWKKVEDIRNIRAQTAQLQAFETDEVERIFGPKIEQQIQAAIEAKVEELTRELDDQGRKNELQNGLRYILRQFLARVERGLTVDIKYLPHSEADDDTESSEEKEHRRAEIHEVASRLVFPHAVGEPVLKLEAANDDKAAKS
;
A
#
# COMPACT_ATOMS: atom_id res chain seq x y z
N MET A 1 29.91 0.72 -58.04
CA MET A 1 30.11 -0.21 -56.90
C MET A 1 30.02 0.62 -55.64
N THR A 2 28.81 0.81 -55.13
CA THR A 2 28.51 1.69 -53.99
C THR A 2 27.98 0.77 -52.90
N GLY A 3 28.85 0.48 -51.93
CA GLY A 3 28.64 -0.51 -50.88
C GLY A 3 27.76 0.04 -49.77
N CYS A 4 26.56 -0.52 -49.71
CA CYS A 4 25.65 -0.64 -48.58
C CYS A 4 26.37 -0.84 -47.23
N LEU A 5 26.20 0.09 -46.27
CA LEU A 5 26.51 -0.15 -44.87
C LEU A 5 25.52 0.56 -43.94
N LEU A 6 25.13 -0.18 -42.89
CA LEU A 6 24.53 0.24 -41.62
C LEU A 6 23.01 0.30 -41.50
N LEU A 7 22.47 -0.92 -41.61
CA LEU A 7 21.47 -1.54 -40.73
C LEU A 7 21.53 -1.09 -39.25
N LYS A 8 20.32 -0.94 -38.67
CA LYS A 8 19.91 -1.21 -37.27
C LYS A 8 20.53 -0.37 -36.13
N LEU A 9 19.81 0.70 -35.77
CA LEU A 9 19.66 1.14 -34.39
C LEU A 9 18.24 1.70 -34.17
N CYS A 10 17.24 0.81 -34.16
CA CYS A 10 15.97 1.05 -33.47
C CYS A 10 15.93 0.07 -32.30
N LEU A 11 16.75 0.34 -31.28
CA LEU A 11 16.45 -0.11 -29.93
C LEU A 11 15.34 0.81 -29.43
N VAL A 12 14.10 0.42 -29.70
CA VAL A 12 12.99 0.84 -28.86
C VAL A 12 13.27 0.15 -27.52
N CYS A 13 13.94 0.85 -26.62
CA CYS A 13 13.88 0.52 -25.21
C CYS A 13 12.42 0.67 -24.81
N SER A 14 11.66 -0.41 -24.89
CA SER A 14 10.44 -0.55 -24.12
C SER A 14 10.88 -0.53 -22.66
N SER A 15 11.02 0.67 -22.10
CA SER A 15 10.97 0.83 -20.65
C SER A 15 9.72 0.06 -20.19
N PRO A 16 9.85 -0.87 -19.23
CA PRO A 16 8.67 -1.55 -18.68
C PRO A 16 7.68 -0.44 -18.35
N LYS A 17 6.43 -0.57 -18.82
CA LYS A 17 5.40 0.45 -18.69
C LYS A 17 5.41 0.95 -17.24
N GLY A 18 6.03 2.11 -17.00
CA GLY A 18 6.00 2.75 -15.70
C GLY A 18 4.54 3.06 -15.45
N ASP A 19 4.03 2.58 -14.32
CA ASP A 19 2.67 2.95 -13.95
C ASP A 19 2.73 4.46 -13.68
N GLU A 20 1.90 5.25 -14.36
CA GLU A 20 1.90 6.69 -14.15
C GLU A 20 1.52 6.98 -12.68
N MET A 21 2.51 7.41 -11.89
CA MET A 21 2.32 7.74 -10.48
C MET A 21 1.56 9.07 -10.34
N ASP A 22 0.52 9.06 -9.51
CA ASP A 22 -0.26 10.25 -9.18
C ASP A 22 0.63 11.31 -8.49
N VAL A 23 0.45 12.58 -8.86
CA VAL A 23 1.28 13.71 -8.38
C VAL A 23 1.15 13.89 -6.87
N SER A 24 -0.03 13.72 -6.30
CA SER A 24 -0.25 13.84 -4.86
C SER A 24 0.41 12.69 -4.10
N ILE A 25 0.39 11.48 -4.67
CA ILE A 25 1.12 10.33 -4.12
C ILE A 25 2.63 10.59 -4.15
N LEU A 26 3.15 11.09 -5.27
CA LEU A 26 4.56 11.45 -5.41
C LEU A 26 4.97 12.51 -4.38
N GLN A 27 4.16 13.57 -4.22
CA GLN A 27 4.41 14.62 -3.23
C GLN A 27 4.44 14.06 -1.81
N ALA A 28 3.45 13.23 -1.46
CA ALA A 28 3.37 12.60 -0.14
C ALA A 28 4.58 11.70 0.13
N LEU A 29 4.98 10.89 -0.85
CA LEU A 29 6.15 10.01 -0.75
C LEU A 29 7.44 10.82 -0.52
N VAL A 30 7.69 11.82 -1.35
CA VAL A 30 8.88 12.67 -1.25
C VAL A 30 8.92 13.44 0.06
N THR A 31 7.76 13.93 0.52
CA THR A 31 7.62 14.59 1.83
C THR A 31 7.98 13.63 2.96
N LYS A 32 7.47 12.39 2.92
CA LYS A 32 7.77 11.35 3.92
C LYS A 32 9.24 10.98 3.93
N VAL A 33 9.86 10.81 2.76
CA VAL A 33 11.29 10.52 2.62
C VAL A 33 12.14 11.64 3.20
N LEU A 34 11.85 12.90 2.86
CA LEU A 34 12.59 14.04 3.40
C LEU A 34 12.39 14.23 4.91
N LYS A 35 11.18 13.95 5.42
CA LYS A 35 10.90 13.93 6.87
C LYS A 35 11.80 12.92 7.58
N TYR A 36 11.77 11.66 7.15
CA TYR A 36 12.55 10.61 7.79
C TYR A 36 14.06 10.73 7.56
N GLU A 37 14.47 11.25 6.41
CA GLU A 37 15.87 11.62 6.19
C GLU A 37 16.37 12.60 7.28
N GLY A 38 15.56 13.62 7.60
CA GLY A 38 15.86 14.58 8.66
C GLY A 38 15.81 13.96 10.06
N GLU A 39 14.79 13.15 10.34
CA GLU A 39 14.58 12.51 11.65
C GLU A 39 15.72 11.54 11.99
N TYR A 40 16.10 10.66 11.05
CA TYR A 40 17.15 9.66 11.25
C TYR A 40 18.56 10.20 10.94
N ASN A 41 18.69 11.41 10.39
CA ASN A 41 19.97 12.06 10.08
C ASN A 41 20.91 11.22 9.18
N VAL A 42 20.34 10.47 8.23
CA VAL A 42 21.09 9.46 7.43
C VAL A 42 22.26 10.10 6.67
N GLN A 43 22.03 11.19 5.94
CA GLN A 43 23.07 11.91 5.19
C GLN A 43 24.19 12.42 6.10
N SER A 44 23.85 12.92 7.29
CA SER A 44 24.84 13.41 8.25
C SER A 44 25.76 12.28 8.72
N TYR A 45 25.21 11.11 9.06
CA TYR A 45 26.03 9.97 9.46
C TYR A 45 26.85 9.37 8.30
N LEU A 46 26.32 9.44 7.08
CA LEU A 46 27.08 9.06 5.87
C LEU A 46 28.27 10.00 5.65
N GLU A 47 28.08 11.30 5.80
CA GLU A 47 29.16 12.31 5.71
C GLU A 47 30.19 12.14 6.83
N GLN A 48 29.76 11.89 8.07
CA GLN A 48 30.66 11.58 9.18
C GLN A 48 31.50 10.33 8.91
N THR A 49 30.88 9.28 8.36
CA THR A 49 31.57 8.04 7.99
C THR A 49 32.61 8.31 6.89
N ARG A 50 32.23 9.05 5.85
CA ARG A 50 33.14 9.50 4.77
C ARG A 50 34.34 10.28 5.34
N ASP A 51 34.08 11.25 6.22
CA ASP A 51 35.11 12.12 6.78
C ASP A 51 36.07 11.34 7.70
N ALA A 52 35.55 10.38 8.46
CA ALA A 52 36.38 9.48 9.27
C ALA A 52 37.32 8.62 8.41
N VAL A 53 36.84 8.07 7.29
CA VAL A 53 37.71 7.35 6.33
C VAL A 53 38.73 8.29 5.69
N ALA A 54 38.34 9.52 5.32
CA ALA A 54 39.27 10.51 4.76
C ALA A 54 40.40 10.85 5.74
N ASN A 55 40.09 11.00 7.02
CA ASN A 55 41.09 11.21 8.08
C ASN A 55 42.00 10.00 8.28
N MET A 56 41.44 8.79 8.23
CA MET A 56 42.22 7.54 8.30
C MET A 56 43.18 7.38 7.11
N VAL A 57 42.80 7.82 5.91
CA VAL A 57 43.70 7.87 4.75
C VAL A 57 44.84 8.87 4.96
N GLY A 58 44.57 10.02 5.58
CA GLY A 58 45.57 11.06 5.86
C GLY A 58 46.54 10.69 6.99
N SER A 59 46.07 9.94 7.99
CA SER A 59 46.78 9.64 9.24
C SER A 59 46.43 8.24 9.78
N PRO A 60 46.85 7.15 9.10
CA PRO A 60 46.41 5.78 9.41
C PRO A 60 46.86 5.25 10.78
N GLN A 61 47.92 5.84 11.36
CA GLN A 61 48.46 5.46 12.66
C GLN A 61 47.65 5.97 13.85
N GLU A 62 46.71 6.91 13.65
CA GLU A 62 45.92 7.50 14.72
C GLU A 62 44.70 6.62 15.06
N PRO A 63 44.65 5.96 16.23
CA PRO A 63 43.57 5.03 16.56
C PRO A 63 42.21 5.70 16.65
N THR A 64 42.17 7.01 16.96
CA THR A 64 40.94 7.79 17.07
C THR A 64 40.12 7.79 15.79
N TYR A 65 40.74 7.82 14.61
CA TYR A 65 40.02 7.81 13.33
C TYR A 65 39.36 6.45 13.04
N GLN A 66 39.96 5.36 13.51
CA GLN A 66 39.36 4.02 13.40
C GLN A 66 38.10 3.91 14.27
N THR A 67 38.16 4.44 15.50
CA THR A 67 37.00 4.50 16.40
C THR A 67 35.88 5.36 15.82
N GLN A 68 36.21 6.56 15.32
CA GLN A 68 35.24 7.46 14.69
C GLN A 68 34.56 6.82 13.46
N PHE A 69 35.32 6.10 12.64
CA PHE A 69 34.77 5.39 11.50
C PHE A 69 33.81 4.28 11.95
N ALA A 70 34.20 3.45 12.91
CA ALA A 70 33.37 2.36 13.41
C ALA A 70 32.07 2.88 14.03
N GLU A 71 32.14 3.97 14.79
CA GLU A 71 30.97 4.61 15.39
C GLU A 71 30.07 5.28 14.35
N GLY A 72 30.65 6.05 13.42
CA GLY A 72 29.91 6.69 12.33
C GLY A 72 29.17 5.67 11.47
N PHE A 73 29.84 4.58 11.09
CA PHE A 73 29.24 3.52 10.29
C PHE A 73 28.14 2.77 11.06
N LYS A 74 28.34 2.51 12.37
CA LYS A 74 27.31 1.91 13.23
C LYS A 74 26.07 2.80 13.30
N ASN A 75 26.24 4.11 13.47
CA ASN A 75 25.13 5.07 13.53
C ASN A 75 24.41 5.16 12.18
N LEU A 76 25.16 5.19 11.08
CA LEU A 76 24.58 5.14 9.73
C LEU A 76 23.71 3.90 9.53
N LYS A 77 24.19 2.71 9.92
CA LYS A 77 23.43 1.45 9.81
C LYS A 77 22.15 1.49 10.63
N ALA A 78 22.20 2.00 11.86
CA ALA A 78 21.04 2.16 12.71
C ALA A 78 20.01 3.15 12.12
N SER A 79 20.47 4.28 11.57
CA SER A 79 19.61 5.28 10.94
C SER A 79 18.93 4.78 9.67
N LEU A 80 19.65 4.04 8.82
CA LEU A 80 19.07 3.39 7.64
C LEU A 80 18.00 2.36 8.04
N MET A 81 18.27 1.58 9.09
CA MET A 81 17.33 0.59 9.60
C MET A 81 16.05 1.25 10.12
N GLY A 82 16.18 2.30 10.93
CA GLY A 82 15.03 3.07 11.42
C GLY A 82 14.22 3.69 10.28
N MET A 83 14.88 4.32 9.31
CA MET A 83 14.21 4.85 8.11
C MET A 83 13.48 3.75 7.33
N SER A 84 14.07 2.56 7.26
CA SER A 84 13.49 1.42 6.55
C SER A 84 12.29 0.81 7.23
N GLU A 85 12.22 0.87 8.55
CA GLU A 85 11.05 0.44 9.31
C GLU A 85 9.92 1.48 9.25
N ALA A 86 10.25 2.77 9.07
CA ALA A 86 9.28 3.86 9.00
C ALA A 86 8.54 3.98 7.64
N LEU A 87 9.16 3.47 6.56
CA LEU A 87 8.55 3.44 5.22
C LEU A 87 7.75 2.15 5.03
N SER A 88 6.53 2.27 4.48
CA SER A 88 5.68 1.10 4.22
C SER A 88 6.18 0.32 2.98
N PRO A 89 5.81 -0.96 2.81
CA PRO A 89 6.18 -1.71 1.61
C PRO A 89 5.79 -1.01 0.30
N GLY A 90 4.59 -0.43 0.23
CA GLY A 90 4.15 0.34 -0.94
C GLY A 90 4.88 1.67 -1.14
N ASP A 91 5.53 2.23 -0.11
CA ASP A 91 6.43 3.38 -0.28
C ASP A 91 7.74 2.94 -0.92
N TRP A 92 8.24 1.75 -0.57
CA TRP A 92 9.45 1.18 -1.16
C TRP A 92 9.29 0.87 -2.64
N ASP A 93 8.18 0.25 -3.04
CA ASP A 93 7.90 -0.05 -4.44
C ASP A 93 7.86 1.24 -5.28
N ARG A 94 7.26 2.30 -4.74
CA ARG A 94 7.20 3.62 -5.39
C ARG A 94 8.55 4.32 -5.41
N LEU A 95 9.36 4.18 -4.35
CA LEU A 95 10.71 4.74 -4.31
C LEU A 95 11.62 4.09 -5.35
N ASP A 96 11.51 2.78 -5.52
CA ASP A 96 12.25 2.05 -6.55
C ASP A 96 11.86 2.53 -7.96
N GLU A 97 10.57 2.83 -8.18
CA GLU A 97 10.08 3.39 -9.44
C GLU A 97 10.64 4.79 -9.75
N ILE A 98 10.76 5.68 -8.75
CA ILE A 98 11.21 7.06 -8.99
C ILE A 98 12.73 7.23 -8.98
N ALA A 99 13.43 6.57 -8.05
CA ALA A 99 14.87 6.75 -7.85
C ALA A 99 15.68 5.77 -8.72
N GLY A 100 15.11 4.60 -9.03
CA GLY A 100 15.79 3.53 -9.77
C GLY A 100 17.06 3.00 -9.09
N LYS A 101 17.30 3.38 -7.83
CA LYS A 101 18.47 3.04 -7.03
C LYS A 101 18.11 2.91 -5.55
N ASP A 102 18.74 1.92 -4.93
CA ASP A 102 18.58 1.53 -3.53
C ASP A 102 19.28 2.47 -2.53
N ASP A 103 19.42 3.75 -2.86
CA ASP A 103 20.21 4.69 -2.05
C ASP A 103 19.58 4.92 -0.67
N PHE A 104 18.28 4.68 -0.49
CA PHE A 104 17.54 4.93 0.75
C PHE A 104 17.39 3.70 1.65
N SER A 105 17.63 2.49 1.14
CA SER A 105 17.35 1.25 1.86
C SER A 105 18.55 0.77 2.69
N ASN A 106 18.31 -0.24 3.52
CA ASN A 106 19.37 -0.91 4.29
C ASN A 106 20.48 -1.50 3.42
N ARG A 107 20.19 -1.76 2.14
CA ARG A 107 21.16 -2.26 1.16
C ARG A 107 22.34 -1.32 0.99
N LEU A 108 22.16 -0.01 1.17
CA LEU A 108 23.26 0.95 1.17
C LEU A 108 24.32 0.60 2.22
N SER A 109 23.90 0.21 3.43
CA SER A 109 24.83 -0.17 4.49
C SER A 109 25.55 -1.48 4.16
N ASP A 110 24.86 -2.44 3.54
CA ASP A 110 25.43 -3.71 3.11
C ASP A 110 26.45 -3.52 1.97
N ASP A 111 26.16 -2.61 1.03
CA ASP A 111 27.06 -2.26 -0.06
C ASP A 111 28.33 -1.56 0.44
N ILE A 112 28.20 -0.67 1.44
CA ILE A 112 29.36 -0.06 2.10
C ILE A 112 30.17 -1.12 2.86
N GLU A 113 29.51 -2.02 3.60
CA GLU A 113 30.17 -3.11 4.33
C GLU A 113 30.95 -4.02 3.37
N LYS A 114 30.34 -4.39 2.25
CA LYS A 114 30.97 -5.15 1.17
C LYS A 114 32.17 -4.40 0.58
N LEU A 115 32.02 -3.12 0.27
CA LEU A 115 33.10 -2.27 -0.23
C LEU A 115 34.31 -2.25 0.73
N ILE A 116 34.06 -2.13 2.04
CA ILE A 116 35.11 -2.16 3.06
C ILE A 116 35.83 -3.50 3.06
N ASN A 117 35.08 -4.61 3.06
CA ASN A 117 35.63 -5.95 3.09
C ASN A 117 36.46 -6.28 1.84
N GLU A 118 36.02 -5.85 0.66
CA GLU A 118 36.73 -6.05 -0.60
C GLU A 118 38.00 -5.17 -0.72
N ASN A 119 38.05 -4.04 -0.01
CA ASN A 119 39.11 -3.03 -0.14
C ASN A 119 39.82 -2.74 1.19
N ALA A 120 39.87 -3.71 2.11
CA ALA A 120 40.41 -3.51 3.47
C ALA A 120 41.87 -3.01 3.50
N ALA A 121 42.67 -3.34 2.47
CA ALA A 121 44.05 -2.88 2.34
C ALA A 121 44.20 -1.49 1.70
N THR A 122 43.13 -0.92 1.14
CA THR A 122 43.16 0.33 0.36
C THR A 122 42.10 1.32 0.83
N PRO A 123 42.28 1.98 1.99
CA PRO A 123 41.33 2.96 2.52
C PRO A 123 40.99 4.12 1.56
N ALA A 124 41.89 4.46 0.64
CA ALA A 124 41.64 5.50 -0.36
C ALA A 124 40.50 5.12 -1.33
N VAL A 125 40.38 3.83 -1.71
CA VAL A 125 39.31 3.34 -2.57
C VAL A 125 37.96 3.42 -1.86
N ILE A 126 37.94 3.07 -0.57
CA ILE A 126 36.76 3.20 0.29
C ILE A 126 36.34 4.67 0.39
N ARG A 127 37.28 5.58 0.67
CA ARG A 127 37.05 7.03 0.73
C ARG A 127 36.40 7.54 -0.56
N ASP A 128 37.01 7.26 -1.71
CA ASP A 128 36.56 7.81 -2.99
C ASP A 128 35.16 7.31 -3.35
N SER A 129 34.86 6.05 -3.00
CA SER A 129 33.53 5.47 -3.17
C SER A 129 32.50 6.11 -2.23
N LEU A 130 32.84 6.31 -0.95
CA LEU A 130 31.97 7.00 0.01
C LEU A 130 31.72 8.47 -0.36
N VAL A 131 32.72 9.16 -0.92
CA VAL A 131 32.54 10.52 -1.46
C VAL A 131 31.50 10.51 -2.57
N LYS A 132 31.59 9.56 -3.50
CA LYS A 132 30.62 9.43 -4.58
C LYS A 132 29.22 9.10 -4.06
N ILE A 133 29.09 8.11 -3.19
CA ILE A 133 27.80 7.72 -2.59
C ILE A 133 27.16 8.91 -1.85
N ALA A 134 27.92 9.62 -1.02
CA ALA A 134 27.43 10.79 -0.29
C ALA A 134 27.00 11.93 -1.22
N ALA A 135 27.73 12.15 -2.32
CA ALA A 135 27.37 13.16 -3.31
C ALA A 135 26.13 12.78 -4.11
N ASP A 136 26.04 11.53 -4.57
CA ASP A 136 24.89 11.01 -5.32
C ASP A 136 23.61 11.12 -4.47
N ARG A 137 23.65 10.67 -3.20
CA ARG A 137 22.53 10.82 -2.25
C ARG A 137 22.17 12.28 -1.99
N SER A 138 23.16 13.16 -1.77
CA SER A 138 22.93 14.58 -1.53
C SER A 138 22.23 15.26 -2.72
N ASN A 139 22.64 14.92 -3.95
CA ASN A 139 22.01 15.40 -5.18
C ASN A 139 20.56 14.93 -5.29
N GLU A 140 20.29 13.66 -4.99
CA GLU A 140 18.93 13.10 -5.03
C GLU A 140 18.01 13.79 -4.03
N LEU A 141 18.46 13.99 -2.78
CA LEU A 141 17.76 14.78 -1.78
C LEU A 141 17.55 16.24 -2.25
N GLY A 142 18.47 16.79 -3.04
CA GLY A 142 18.33 18.08 -3.71
C GLY A 142 17.20 18.09 -4.74
N HIS A 143 17.09 17.04 -5.56
CA HIS A 143 16.01 16.86 -6.52
C HIS A 143 14.64 16.75 -5.83
N TYR A 144 14.54 15.98 -4.75
CA TYR A 144 13.33 15.85 -3.93
C TYR A 144 12.86 17.18 -3.35
N ARG A 145 13.77 17.98 -2.77
CA ARG A 145 13.41 19.32 -2.25
C ARG A 145 12.97 20.27 -3.37
N ALA A 146 13.64 20.22 -4.52
CA ALA A 146 13.27 21.03 -5.68
C ALA A 146 11.89 20.63 -6.24
N LEU A 147 11.59 19.33 -6.28
CA LEU A 147 10.30 18.80 -6.69
C LEU A 147 9.18 19.31 -5.79
N LEU A 148 9.30 19.16 -4.46
CA LEU A 148 8.29 19.68 -3.52
C LEU A 148 8.08 21.19 -3.67
N LYS A 149 9.17 21.95 -3.79
CA LYS A 149 9.08 23.40 -4.01
C LYS A 149 8.32 23.73 -5.30
N ASN A 150 8.55 22.98 -6.37
CA ASN A 150 7.87 23.19 -7.65
C ASN A 150 6.40 22.78 -7.57
N LEU A 151 6.07 21.68 -6.90
CA LEU A 151 4.69 21.24 -6.69
C LEU A 151 3.91 22.30 -5.90
N ASN A 152 4.45 22.77 -4.78
CA ASN A 152 3.84 23.84 -3.99
C ASN A 152 3.71 25.14 -4.83
N TYR A 153 4.70 25.47 -5.68
CA TYR A 153 4.60 26.62 -6.58
C TYR A 153 3.42 26.53 -7.55
N PHE A 154 3.07 25.33 -8.02
CA PHE A 154 1.92 25.09 -8.89
C PHE A 154 0.60 24.91 -8.12
N GLY A 155 0.59 25.09 -6.79
CA GLY A 155 -0.60 24.94 -5.96
C GLY A 155 -0.97 23.49 -5.65
N PHE A 156 -0.03 22.56 -5.82
CA PHE A 156 -0.15 21.24 -5.20
C PHE A 156 0.35 21.39 -3.76
N ASP A 157 -0.55 21.78 -2.86
CA ASP A 157 -0.25 21.74 -1.43
C ASP A 157 -0.54 20.33 -0.91
N PRO A 158 0.19 19.84 0.11
CA PRO A 158 -0.19 18.61 0.79
C PRO A 158 -1.64 18.79 1.24
N SER A 159 -2.55 17.92 0.78
CA SER A 159 -3.96 18.02 1.11
C SER A 159 -4.12 18.18 2.62
N GLU A 160 -4.60 19.34 3.06
CA GLU A 160 -5.15 19.55 4.40
C GLU A 160 -6.40 18.66 4.45
N ASN A 161 -6.24 17.43 4.92
CA ASN A 161 -7.40 16.61 5.24
C ASN A 161 -7.78 16.89 6.68
N ASP A 162 -9.06 16.78 6.99
CA ASP A 162 -9.56 17.08 8.33
C ASP A 162 -8.97 16.11 9.36
N LEU A 163 -8.87 16.62 10.59
CA LEU A 163 -8.26 15.91 11.71
C LEU A 163 -9.06 14.63 12.02
N ASP A 164 -8.35 13.52 12.24
CA ASP A 164 -8.89 12.22 12.67
C ASP A 164 -9.66 11.41 11.61
N GLU A 165 -9.42 11.71 10.34
CA GLU A 165 -9.99 10.94 9.25
C GLU A 165 -9.04 9.84 8.75
N ALA A 166 -9.65 8.73 8.32
CA ALA A 166 -8.99 7.70 7.57
C ALA A 166 -9.24 7.90 6.07
N GLN A 167 -8.20 7.68 5.27
CA GLN A 167 -8.32 7.63 3.82
C GLN A 167 -8.39 6.18 3.36
N VAL A 168 -9.46 5.82 2.66
CA VAL A 168 -9.71 4.47 2.13
C VAL A 168 -9.70 4.51 0.60
N GLY A 169 -8.71 3.88 -0.01
CA GLY A 169 -8.55 3.74 -1.45
C GLY A 169 -9.14 2.43 -1.94
N PHE A 170 -10.08 2.50 -2.88
CA PHE A 170 -10.62 1.33 -3.59
C PHE A 170 -10.02 1.26 -4.99
N LYS A 171 -9.13 0.28 -5.24
CA LYS A 171 -8.58 0.01 -6.57
C LYS A 171 -9.50 -0.95 -7.31
N ILE A 172 -10.19 -0.43 -8.33
CA ILE A 172 -11.16 -1.19 -9.13
C ILE A 172 -10.44 -1.71 -10.38
N PRO A 173 -10.23 -3.03 -10.53
CA PRO A 173 -9.59 -3.59 -11.71
C PRO A 173 -10.48 -3.38 -12.95
N ARG A 174 -9.84 -3.05 -14.08
CA ARG A 174 -10.54 -2.83 -15.37
C ARG A 174 -11.33 -4.04 -15.85
N SER A 175 -10.98 -5.25 -15.41
CA SER A 175 -11.72 -6.49 -15.72
C SER A 175 -13.11 -6.57 -15.09
N ILE A 176 -13.43 -5.73 -14.10
CA ILE A 176 -14.77 -5.71 -13.48
C ILE A 176 -15.74 -4.84 -14.28
N PHE A 177 -15.25 -3.82 -14.99
CA PHE A 177 -16.11 -2.84 -15.68
C PHE A 177 -15.78 -2.64 -17.17
N ASP A 178 -14.80 -3.36 -17.71
CA ASP A 178 -14.41 -3.38 -19.13
C ASP A 178 -14.19 -1.98 -19.78
N ASN A 179 -13.80 -0.98 -18.99
CA ASN A 179 -13.73 0.43 -19.38
C ASN A 179 -15.06 1.05 -19.85
N HIS A 180 -16.20 0.44 -19.51
CA HIS A 180 -17.51 1.01 -19.73
C HIS A 180 -17.90 1.93 -18.57
N PHE A 181 -18.28 3.16 -18.91
CA PHE A 181 -18.64 4.17 -17.91
C PHE A 181 -19.84 3.75 -17.04
N THR A 182 -20.83 3.08 -17.63
CA THR A 182 -22.00 2.55 -16.90
C THR A 182 -21.59 1.51 -15.85
N ASP A 183 -20.65 0.63 -16.18
CA ASP A 183 -20.18 -0.40 -15.25
C ASP A 183 -19.30 0.20 -14.16
N LEU A 184 -18.49 1.22 -14.48
CA LEU A 184 -17.78 1.99 -13.46
C LEU A 184 -18.74 2.67 -12.47
N ILE A 185 -19.83 3.28 -12.96
CA ILE A 185 -20.87 3.86 -12.09
C ILE A 185 -21.47 2.80 -11.16
N ASN A 186 -21.70 1.58 -11.65
CA ASN A 186 -22.21 0.49 -10.84
C ASN A 186 -21.26 0.13 -9.69
N GLU A 187 -19.96 0.09 -9.96
CA GLU A 187 -18.93 -0.16 -8.95
C GLU A 187 -18.81 0.98 -7.93
N LEU A 188 -18.92 2.24 -8.38
CA LEU A 188 -18.97 3.40 -7.47
C LEU A 188 -20.22 3.39 -6.58
N ASN A 189 -21.37 3.00 -7.13
CA ASN A 189 -22.60 2.85 -6.37
C ASN A 189 -22.49 1.71 -5.35
N PHE A 190 -21.78 0.63 -5.68
CA PHE A 190 -21.46 -0.43 -4.72
C PHE A 190 -20.59 0.11 -3.59
N ILE A 191 -19.47 0.79 -3.90
CA ILE A 191 -18.55 1.34 -2.89
C ILE A 191 -19.31 2.30 -1.97
N ARG A 192 -20.10 3.23 -2.52
CA ARG A 192 -20.93 4.13 -1.74
C ARG A 192 -21.85 3.39 -0.77
N LYS A 193 -22.58 2.37 -1.25
CA LYS A 193 -23.47 1.56 -0.40
C LYS A 193 -22.69 0.79 0.67
N PHE A 194 -21.51 0.28 0.32
CA PHE A 194 -20.62 -0.42 1.24
C PHE A 194 -20.17 0.48 2.38
N VAL A 195 -19.54 1.62 2.07
CA VAL A 195 -19.10 2.57 3.09
C VAL A 195 -20.27 3.03 3.97
N ARG A 196 -21.42 3.32 3.36
CA ARG A 196 -22.62 3.74 4.09
C ARG A 196 -23.10 2.71 5.12
N MET A 197 -23.09 1.43 4.77
CA MET A 197 -23.48 0.35 5.68
C MET A 197 -22.49 0.17 6.81
N ILE A 198 -21.20 0.40 6.56
CA ILE A 198 -20.16 0.32 7.61
C ILE A 198 -20.24 1.54 8.53
N ALA A 199 -20.39 2.75 7.99
CA ALA A 199 -20.60 3.96 8.77
C ALA A 199 -21.77 3.80 9.73
N GLU A 200 -22.90 3.30 9.24
CA GLU A 200 -24.07 3.03 10.08
C GLU A 200 -23.81 1.96 11.15
N ALA A 201 -23.05 0.91 10.84
CA ALA A 201 -22.69 -0.12 11.81
C ALA A 201 -21.78 0.40 12.93
N GLU A 202 -20.92 1.37 12.61
CA GLU A 202 -20.06 2.07 13.58
C GLU A 202 -20.80 3.20 14.33
N GLY A 203 -22.04 3.49 13.97
CA GLY A 203 -22.81 4.61 14.55
C GLY A 203 -22.40 5.98 14.03
N GLU A 204 -21.60 6.03 12.97
CA GLU A 204 -21.14 7.25 12.29
C GLU A 204 -22.17 7.73 11.27
N ASN A 205 -22.07 9.01 10.88
CA ASN A 205 -22.98 9.58 9.91
C ASN A 205 -22.69 9.01 8.49
N PRO A 206 -23.65 8.32 7.86
CA PRO A 206 -23.47 7.73 6.53
C PRO A 206 -23.19 8.71 5.40
N ASP A 207 -23.51 10.00 5.60
CA ASP A 207 -23.35 11.05 4.59
C ASP A 207 -22.00 11.79 4.69
N ASP A 208 -21.19 11.52 5.73
CA ASP A 208 -19.86 12.11 5.94
C ASP A 208 -18.79 11.28 5.22
N VAL A 209 -18.94 11.17 3.90
CA VAL A 209 -17.98 10.47 3.03
C VAL A 209 -17.59 11.39 1.89
N ASP A 210 -16.38 11.93 1.96
CA ASP A 210 -15.85 12.83 0.94
C ASP A 210 -14.96 12.10 -0.06
N VAL A 211 -14.98 12.58 -1.30
CA VAL A 211 -14.06 12.10 -2.34
C VAL A 211 -12.74 12.85 -2.18
N GLY A 212 -11.70 12.16 -1.73
CA GLY A 212 -10.37 12.73 -1.56
C GLY A 212 -9.63 12.88 -2.88
N SER A 213 -9.37 11.77 -3.58
CA SER A 213 -8.66 11.80 -4.86
C SER A 213 -9.04 10.64 -5.78
N ILE A 214 -8.79 10.80 -7.08
CA ILE A 214 -9.10 9.81 -8.12
C ILE A 214 -7.84 9.60 -8.97
N SER A 215 -7.35 8.36 -9.01
CA SER A 215 -6.34 7.96 -9.98
C SER A 215 -7.01 7.43 -11.25
N THR A 216 -6.52 7.86 -12.42
CA THR A 216 -7.11 7.52 -13.72
C THR A 216 -6.36 6.41 -14.46
N THR A 217 -5.08 6.21 -14.16
CA THR A 217 -4.24 5.17 -14.75
C THR A 217 -4.66 3.79 -14.25
N ASP A 218 -4.70 3.66 -12.93
CA ASP A 218 -5.38 2.59 -12.22
C ASP A 218 -6.58 3.21 -11.50
N PRO A 219 -7.83 2.78 -11.76
CA PRO A 219 -9.00 3.41 -11.15
C PRO A 219 -8.97 3.20 -9.64
N VAL A 220 -8.42 4.17 -8.92
CA VAL A 220 -8.37 4.19 -7.46
C VAL A 220 -9.20 5.38 -6.99
N PHE A 221 -10.21 5.10 -6.18
CA PHE A 221 -11.05 6.12 -5.56
C PHE A 221 -10.68 6.18 -4.08
N TRP A 222 -10.02 7.28 -3.69
CA TRP A 222 -9.71 7.56 -2.29
C TRP A 222 -10.88 8.30 -1.67
N LEU A 223 -11.49 7.68 -0.68
CA LEU A 223 -12.55 8.25 0.12
C LEU A 223 -11.98 8.66 1.47
N ILE A 224 -12.44 9.80 1.95
CA ILE A 224 -12.16 10.31 3.29
C ILE A 224 -13.35 9.89 4.16
N VAL A 225 -13.07 9.20 5.26
CA VAL A 225 -14.07 8.65 6.18
C VAL A 225 -13.61 8.82 7.62
N ALA A 226 -14.54 8.84 8.57
CA ALA A 226 -14.20 8.80 9.99
C ALA A 226 -13.30 7.61 10.34
N PHE A 227 -12.41 7.78 11.33
CA PHE A 227 -11.45 6.76 11.76
C PHE A 227 -12.08 5.39 12.01
N GLY A 228 -13.21 5.33 12.74
CA GLY A 228 -13.93 4.09 13.04
C GLY A 228 -14.33 3.33 11.79
N VAL A 229 -14.87 4.05 10.80
CA VAL A 229 -15.28 3.50 9.51
C VAL A 229 -14.08 2.96 8.74
N GLY A 230 -12.99 3.73 8.65
CA GLY A 230 -11.76 3.29 7.98
C GLY A 230 -11.16 2.04 8.63
N LYS A 231 -11.09 1.99 9.96
CA LYS A 231 -10.63 0.82 10.73
C LYS A 231 -11.50 -0.40 10.48
N SER A 232 -12.82 -0.24 10.45
CA SER A 232 -13.73 -1.36 10.19
C SER A 232 -13.69 -1.85 8.76
N ILE A 233 -13.53 -0.97 7.77
CA ILE A 233 -13.24 -1.37 6.39
C ILE A 233 -11.93 -2.17 6.31
N ALA A 234 -10.88 -1.75 7.03
CA ALA A 234 -9.60 -2.48 7.09
C ALA A 234 -9.78 -3.91 7.60
N LYS A 235 -10.49 -4.05 8.73
CA LYS A 235 -10.78 -5.36 9.33
C LYS A 235 -11.68 -6.22 8.45
N ILE A 236 -12.60 -5.61 7.70
CA ILE A 236 -13.45 -6.34 6.74
C ILE A 236 -12.62 -6.80 5.54
N ALA A 237 -11.68 -5.99 5.04
CA ALA A 237 -10.75 -6.40 3.99
C ALA A 237 -9.87 -7.58 4.45
N ASP A 238 -9.30 -7.50 5.65
CA ASP A 238 -8.51 -8.59 6.27
C ASP A 238 -9.34 -9.88 6.40
N TRP A 239 -10.55 -9.79 6.95
CA TRP A 239 -11.50 -10.91 7.04
C TRP A 239 -11.88 -11.48 5.67
N CYS A 240 -12.04 -10.62 4.66
CA CYS A 240 -12.39 -11.00 3.30
C CYS A 240 -11.25 -11.81 2.66
N LEU A 241 -10.00 -11.37 2.84
CA LEU A 241 -8.81 -12.09 2.38
C LEU A 241 -8.68 -13.46 3.05
N ASP A 242 -8.91 -13.55 4.36
CA ASP A 242 -8.88 -14.82 5.08
C ASP A 242 -10.00 -15.77 4.67
N THR A 243 -11.19 -15.24 4.40
CA THR A 243 -12.32 -16.03 3.87
C THR A 243 -12.03 -16.53 2.47
N TRP A 244 -11.46 -15.67 1.61
CA TRP A 244 -11.04 -16.04 0.25
C TRP A 244 -9.97 -17.15 0.27
N LYS A 245 -8.93 -17.04 1.12
CA LYS A 245 -7.89 -18.08 1.27
C LYS A 245 -8.50 -19.45 1.58
N LYS A 246 -9.46 -19.51 2.51
CA LYS A 246 -10.18 -20.75 2.86
C LYS A 246 -10.97 -21.31 1.68
N VAL A 247 -11.59 -20.46 0.87
CA VAL A 247 -12.30 -20.88 -0.35
C VAL A 247 -11.31 -21.41 -1.40
N GLU A 248 -10.16 -20.76 -1.56
CA GLU A 248 -9.11 -21.19 -2.49
C GLU A 248 -8.51 -22.54 -2.09
N ASP A 249 -8.32 -22.80 -0.79
CA ASP A 249 -7.92 -24.11 -0.29
C ASP A 249 -8.92 -25.21 -0.69
N ILE A 250 -10.23 -24.92 -0.59
CA ILE A 250 -11.28 -25.86 -1.03
C ILE A 250 -11.21 -26.05 -2.55
N ARG A 251 -10.94 -25.00 -3.34
CA ARG A 251 -10.77 -25.11 -4.80
C ARG A 251 -9.56 -25.94 -5.17
N ASN A 252 -8.45 -25.80 -4.45
CA ASN A 252 -7.25 -26.59 -4.65
C ASN A 252 -7.52 -28.08 -4.36
N ILE A 253 -8.23 -28.38 -3.27
CA ILE A 253 -8.67 -29.75 -2.96
C ILE A 253 -9.63 -30.27 -4.04
N ARG A 254 -10.56 -29.45 -4.51
CA ARG A 254 -11.49 -29.80 -5.61
C ARG A 254 -10.71 -30.16 -6.89
N ALA A 255 -9.75 -29.34 -7.27
CA ALA A 255 -8.91 -29.55 -8.45
C ALA A 255 -8.05 -30.82 -8.33
N GLN A 256 -7.46 -31.08 -7.16
CA GLN A 256 -6.72 -32.32 -6.88
C GLN A 256 -7.65 -33.54 -6.92
N THR A 257 -8.87 -33.44 -6.38
CA THR A 257 -9.85 -34.53 -6.40
C THR A 257 -10.31 -34.87 -7.81
N ALA A 258 -10.51 -33.86 -8.67
CA ALA A 258 -10.89 -34.04 -10.07
C ALA A 258 -9.82 -34.73 -10.92
N GLN A 259 -8.56 -34.75 -10.47
CA GLN A 259 -7.48 -35.50 -11.14
C GLN A 259 -7.50 -36.99 -10.82
N LEU A 260 -8.25 -37.42 -9.80
CA LEU A 260 -8.39 -38.82 -9.45
C LEU A 260 -9.39 -39.49 -10.40
N GLN A 261 -8.99 -40.58 -11.05
CA GLN A 261 -9.85 -41.37 -11.95
C GLN A 261 -11.08 -41.99 -11.25
N ALA A 262 -11.16 -41.89 -9.92
CA ALA A 262 -12.24 -42.44 -9.13
C ALA A 262 -13.49 -41.53 -9.07
N PHE A 263 -13.40 -40.27 -9.51
CA PHE A 263 -14.50 -39.32 -9.43
C PHE A 263 -14.80 -38.71 -10.80
N GLU A 264 -16.09 -38.63 -11.14
CA GLU A 264 -16.55 -37.86 -12.29
C GLU A 264 -16.56 -36.37 -11.96
N THR A 265 -16.32 -35.50 -12.95
CA THR A 265 -16.27 -34.04 -12.76
C THR A 265 -17.56 -33.49 -12.11
N ASP A 266 -18.72 -34.00 -12.52
CA ASP A 266 -20.02 -33.60 -11.96
C ASP A 266 -20.20 -34.02 -10.50
N GLU A 267 -19.62 -35.16 -10.11
CA GLU A 267 -19.67 -35.63 -8.72
C GLU A 267 -18.83 -34.74 -7.81
N VAL A 268 -17.63 -34.36 -8.27
CA VAL A 268 -16.76 -33.41 -7.57
C VAL A 268 -17.49 -32.07 -7.38
N GLU A 269 -18.11 -31.53 -8.42
CA GLU A 269 -18.81 -30.25 -8.32
C GLU A 269 -20.00 -30.31 -7.33
N ARG A 270 -20.76 -31.40 -7.35
CA ARG A 270 -21.87 -31.62 -6.42
C ARG A 270 -21.44 -31.71 -4.95
N ILE A 271 -20.21 -32.18 -4.68
CA ILE A 271 -19.67 -32.28 -3.32
C ILE A 271 -19.10 -30.94 -2.84
N PHE A 272 -18.31 -30.27 -3.67
CA PHE A 272 -17.53 -29.10 -3.25
C PHE A 272 -18.29 -27.78 -3.42
N GLY A 273 -19.11 -27.63 -4.46
CA GLY A 273 -19.88 -26.40 -4.71
C GLY A 273 -20.74 -25.97 -3.51
N PRO A 274 -21.62 -26.84 -2.97
CA PRO A 274 -22.43 -26.52 -1.80
C PRO A 274 -21.61 -26.22 -0.53
N LYS A 275 -20.44 -26.87 -0.37
CA LYS A 275 -19.55 -26.63 0.78
C LYS A 275 -18.90 -25.25 0.73
N ILE A 276 -18.50 -24.81 -0.46
CA ILE A 276 -17.95 -23.46 -0.65
C ILE A 276 -19.00 -22.41 -0.32
N GLU A 277 -20.22 -22.55 -0.87
CA GLU A 277 -21.33 -21.64 -0.58
C GLU A 277 -21.69 -21.63 0.91
N GLN A 278 -21.75 -22.79 1.55
CA GLN A 278 -22.02 -22.89 2.99
C GLN A 278 -20.92 -22.21 3.83
N GLN A 279 -19.65 -22.40 3.46
CA GLN A 279 -18.51 -21.78 4.15
C GLN A 279 -18.56 -20.26 4.03
N ILE A 280 -18.86 -19.74 2.84
CA ILE A 280 -18.99 -18.29 2.60
C ILE A 280 -20.18 -17.73 3.39
N GLN A 281 -21.35 -18.38 3.33
CA GLN A 281 -22.53 -17.93 4.06
C GLN A 281 -22.27 -17.91 5.58
N ALA A 282 -21.68 -18.98 6.12
CA ALA A 282 -21.35 -19.05 7.54
C ALA A 282 -20.35 -17.96 7.97
N ALA A 283 -19.34 -17.68 7.14
CA ALA A 283 -18.39 -16.59 7.39
C ALA A 283 -19.06 -15.21 7.39
N ILE A 284 -19.98 -14.97 6.43
CA ILE A 284 -20.75 -13.72 6.34
C ILE A 284 -21.64 -13.55 7.56
N GLU A 285 -22.42 -14.57 7.95
CA GLU A 285 -23.30 -14.47 9.14
C GLU A 285 -22.50 -14.14 10.41
N ALA A 286 -21.35 -14.80 10.60
CA ALA A 286 -20.48 -14.52 11.74
C ALA A 286 -19.96 -13.08 11.74
N LYS A 287 -19.58 -12.55 10.57
CA LYS A 287 -19.09 -11.17 10.46
C LYS A 287 -20.20 -10.13 10.65
N VAL A 288 -21.40 -10.41 10.14
CA VAL A 288 -22.58 -9.56 10.32
C VAL A 288 -23.00 -9.50 11.80
N GLU A 289 -22.96 -10.62 12.50
CA GLU A 289 -23.22 -10.67 13.94
C GLU A 289 -22.17 -9.87 14.73
N GLU A 290 -20.90 -9.95 14.34
CA GLU A 290 -19.82 -9.16 14.93
C GLU A 290 -20.06 -7.65 14.77
N LEU A 291 -20.32 -7.18 13.54
CA LEU A 291 -20.49 -5.76 13.22
C LEU A 291 -21.76 -5.14 13.81
N THR A 292 -22.78 -5.95 14.10
CA THR A 292 -24.06 -5.46 14.63
C THR A 292 -24.26 -5.74 16.11
N ARG A 293 -23.21 -6.21 16.81
CA ARG A 293 -23.29 -6.64 18.20
C ARG A 293 -23.74 -5.52 19.13
N GLU A 294 -23.23 -4.32 18.91
CA GLU A 294 -23.40 -3.16 19.80
C GLU A 294 -24.67 -2.34 19.52
N LEU A 295 -25.48 -2.73 18.53
CA LEU A 295 -26.73 -2.06 18.20
C LEU A 295 -27.88 -2.51 19.11
N ASP A 296 -28.50 -1.54 19.79
CA ASP A 296 -29.61 -1.74 20.72
C ASP A 296 -31.00 -1.83 20.05
N ASP A 297 -31.21 -1.11 18.95
CA ASP A 297 -32.50 -1.12 18.23
C ASP A 297 -32.63 -2.41 17.39
N GLN A 298 -33.45 -3.35 17.87
CA GLN A 298 -33.67 -4.63 17.20
C GLN A 298 -34.26 -4.51 15.78
N GLY A 299 -35.11 -3.50 15.54
CA GLY A 299 -35.71 -3.26 14.23
C GLY A 299 -34.67 -2.79 13.23
N ARG A 300 -33.89 -1.77 13.61
CA ARG A 300 -32.81 -1.24 12.79
C ARG A 300 -31.69 -2.27 12.59
N LYS A 301 -31.35 -3.02 13.63
CA LYS A 301 -30.37 -4.11 13.59
C LYS A 301 -30.74 -5.16 12.54
N ASN A 302 -32.00 -5.61 12.48
CA ASN A 302 -32.41 -6.59 11.48
C ASN A 302 -32.29 -6.07 10.04
N GLU A 303 -32.63 -4.80 9.80
CA GLU A 303 -32.48 -4.16 8.49
C GLU A 303 -31.01 -4.08 8.09
N LEU A 304 -30.16 -3.57 8.99
CA LEU A 304 -28.73 -3.44 8.75
C LEU A 304 -28.06 -4.80 8.55
N GLN A 305 -28.43 -5.82 9.33
CA GLN A 305 -27.91 -7.19 9.14
C GLN A 305 -28.21 -7.72 7.73
N ASN A 306 -29.42 -7.52 7.21
CA ASN A 306 -29.77 -7.92 5.86
C ASN A 306 -28.96 -7.15 4.80
N GLY A 307 -28.78 -5.85 4.99
CA GLY A 307 -27.92 -5.02 4.15
C GLY A 307 -26.46 -5.47 4.16
N LEU A 308 -25.92 -5.73 5.34
CA LEU A 308 -24.54 -6.19 5.54
C LEU A 308 -24.29 -7.58 4.94
N ARG A 309 -25.22 -8.53 5.10
CA ARG A 309 -25.12 -9.86 4.44
C ARG A 309 -24.94 -9.73 2.93
N TYR A 310 -25.78 -8.91 2.31
CA TYR A 310 -25.75 -8.67 0.88
C TYR A 310 -24.45 -7.97 0.47
N ILE A 311 -24.09 -6.88 1.13
CA ILE A 311 -22.95 -6.06 0.72
C ILE A 311 -21.61 -6.75 0.96
N LEU A 312 -21.47 -7.56 2.03
CA LEU A 312 -20.26 -8.33 2.30
C LEU A 312 -20.08 -9.47 1.28
N ARG A 313 -21.17 -10.10 0.84
CA ARG A 313 -21.12 -11.08 -0.26
C ARG A 313 -20.63 -10.42 -1.55
N GLN A 314 -21.16 -9.24 -1.86
CA GLN A 314 -20.77 -8.45 -3.03
C GLN A 314 -19.32 -7.95 -2.94
N PHE A 315 -18.83 -7.61 -1.75
CA PHE A 315 -17.44 -7.23 -1.50
C PHE A 315 -16.49 -8.41 -1.72
N LEU A 316 -16.78 -9.57 -1.13
CA LEU A 316 -16.02 -10.82 -1.36
C LEU A 316 -15.90 -11.16 -2.86
N ALA A 317 -16.99 -11.04 -3.60
CA ALA A 317 -17.00 -11.31 -5.05
C ALA A 317 -16.10 -10.36 -5.85
N ARG A 318 -15.94 -9.11 -5.40
CA ARG A 318 -15.08 -8.11 -6.05
C ARG A 318 -13.62 -8.31 -5.67
N VAL A 319 -13.34 -8.61 -4.41
CA VAL A 319 -11.98 -8.94 -3.95
C VAL A 319 -11.45 -10.18 -4.69
N GLU A 320 -12.29 -11.21 -4.88
CA GLU A 320 -11.94 -12.38 -5.70
C GLU A 320 -11.55 -12.01 -7.15
N ARG A 321 -12.14 -10.93 -7.69
CA ARG A 321 -11.88 -10.41 -9.04
C ARG A 321 -10.74 -9.39 -9.09
N GLY A 322 -10.05 -9.16 -7.97
CA GLY A 322 -8.89 -8.29 -7.89
C GLY A 322 -9.18 -6.86 -7.45
N LEU A 323 -10.36 -6.56 -6.89
CA LEU A 323 -10.55 -5.30 -6.16
C LEU A 323 -9.63 -5.31 -4.93
N THR A 324 -8.83 -4.26 -4.77
CA THR A 324 -7.97 -4.09 -3.60
C THR A 324 -8.39 -2.87 -2.80
N VAL A 325 -8.08 -2.89 -1.50
CA VAL A 325 -8.37 -1.81 -0.57
C VAL A 325 -7.08 -1.38 0.10
N ASP A 326 -6.75 -0.10 -0.04
CA ASP A 326 -5.62 0.53 0.64
C ASP A 326 -6.16 1.48 1.70
N ILE A 327 -5.54 1.52 2.87
CA ILE A 327 -6.01 2.33 3.98
C ILE A 327 -4.84 3.09 4.58
N LYS A 328 -5.05 4.37 4.81
CA LYS A 328 -4.06 5.28 5.39
C LYS A 328 -4.73 6.08 6.49
N TYR A 329 -4.03 6.24 7.60
CA TYR A 329 -4.39 7.26 8.58
C TYR A 329 -3.70 8.57 8.18
N LEU A 330 -4.47 9.64 8.06
CA LEU A 330 -3.95 10.92 7.65
C LEU A 330 -3.29 11.60 8.86
N PRO A 331 -2.01 11.99 8.78
CA PRO A 331 -1.34 12.63 9.91
C PRO A 331 -1.99 13.99 10.18
N HIS A 332 -2.18 14.30 11.46
CA HIS A 332 -2.67 15.61 11.86
C HIS A 332 -1.71 16.74 11.46
N SER A 333 -2.30 17.88 11.10
CA SER A 333 -1.58 19.14 11.07
C SER A 333 -1.03 19.44 12.48
N GLU A 334 0.26 19.76 12.61
CA GLU A 334 0.86 20.18 13.89
C GLU A 334 0.32 21.54 14.39
N ALA A 335 -0.49 22.22 13.57
CA ALA A 335 -0.95 23.58 13.82
C ALA A 335 -2.27 23.67 14.60
N ASP A 336 -2.95 22.55 14.86
CA ASP A 336 -4.25 22.56 15.52
C ASP A 336 -4.16 22.24 17.01
N ASP A 337 -4.70 23.17 17.82
CA ASP A 337 -4.80 23.18 19.29
C ASP A 337 -5.83 22.14 19.80
N ASP A 338 -5.72 20.92 19.31
CA ASP A 338 -6.69 19.88 19.48
C ASP A 338 -6.58 19.22 20.86
N THR A 339 -7.71 18.97 21.52
CA THR A 339 -7.80 18.47 22.90
C THR A 339 -7.39 17.01 23.09
N GLU A 340 -7.24 16.24 22.02
CA GLU A 340 -6.81 14.83 22.08
C GLU A 340 -5.32 14.70 22.35
N SER A 341 -4.96 13.72 23.18
CA SER A 341 -3.56 13.49 23.52
C SER A 341 -2.78 12.95 22.32
N SER A 342 -1.51 13.36 22.18
CA SER A 342 -0.60 12.81 21.15
C SER A 342 -0.48 11.28 21.23
N GLU A 343 -0.72 10.68 22.40
CA GLU A 343 -0.65 9.22 22.60
C GLU A 343 -1.84 8.49 21.96
N GLU A 344 -3.07 9.03 22.07
CA GLU A 344 -4.27 8.43 21.44
C GLU A 344 -4.17 8.47 19.91
N LYS A 345 -3.66 9.57 19.37
CA LYS A 345 -3.45 9.76 17.93
C LYS A 345 -2.43 8.76 17.38
N GLU A 346 -1.31 8.57 18.08
CA GLU A 346 -0.31 7.58 17.68
C GLU A 346 -0.85 6.14 17.84
N HIS A 347 -1.68 5.86 18.85
CA HIS A 347 -2.35 4.58 19.00
C HIS A 347 -3.31 4.28 17.83
N ARG A 348 -4.17 5.23 17.45
CA ARG A 348 -5.07 5.10 16.29
C ARG A 348 -4.29 4.84 15.01
N ARG A 349 -3.20 5.60 14.80
CA ARG A 349 -2.29 5.41 13.67
C ARG A 349 -1.66 4.02 13.66
N ALA A 350 -1.17 3.55 14.80
CA ALA A 350 -0.57 2.23 14.94
C ALA A 350 -1.57 1.11 14.63
N GLU A 351 -2.82 1.23 15.10
CA GLU A 351 -3.88 0.25 14.82
C GLU A 351 -4.18 0.14 13.32
N ILE A 352 -4.37 1.28 12.62
CA ILE A 352 -4.60 1.25 11.16
C ILE A 352 -3.37 0.69 10.44
N HIS A 353 -2.17 1.10 10.84
CA HIS A 353 -0.94 0.62 10.22
C HIS A 353 -0.77 -0.89 10.37
N GLU A 354 -1.07 -1.42 11.56
CA GLU A 354 -1.02 -2.86 11.83
C GLU A 354 -1.97 -3.62 10.89
N VAL A 355 -3.24 -3.20 10.79
CA VAL A 355 -4.21 -3.88 9.91
C VAL A 355 -3.82 -3.72 8.44
N ALA A 356 -3.45 -2.51 8.02
CA ALA A 356 -3.04 -2.23 6.64
C ALA A 356 -1.83 -3.08 6.21
N SER A 357 -0.88 -3.33 7.11
CA SER A 357 0.30 -4.17 6.83
C SER A 357 -0.05 -5.64 6.53
N ARG A 358 -1.21 -6.12 6.96
CA ARG A 358 -1.70 -7.48 6.69
C ARG A 358 -2.45 -7.60 5.37
N LEU A 359 -2.82 -6.48 4.75
CA LEU A 359 -3.61 -6.45 3.52
C LEU A 359 -2.75 -6.77 2.30
N VAL A 360 -2.40 -8.04 2.14
CA VAL A 360 -1.71 -8.56 0.95
C VAL A 360 -2.73 -9.21 0.02
N PHE A 361 -3.12 -8.50 -1.03
CA PHE A 361 -4.08 -8.99 -2.01
C PHE A 361 -3.42 -9.95 -3.00
N PRO A 362 -3.95 -11.17 -3.18
CA PRO A 362 -3.46 -12.12 -4.17
C PRO A 362 -3.83 -11.66 -5.58
N HIS A 363 -3.07 -12.10 -6.59
CA HIS A 363 -3.51 -11.97 -7.97
C HIS A 363 -4.71 -12.89 -8.23
N ALA A 364 -5.74 -12.37 -8.90
CA ALA A 364 -6.89 -13.18 -9.30
C ALA A 364 -6.44 -14.28 -10.28
N VAL A 365 -6.63 -15.55 -9.91
CA VAL A 365 -6.30 -16.71 -10.74
C VAL A 365 -7.57 -17.55 -10.96
N GLY A 366 -7.87 -17.85 -12.22
CA GLY A 366 -8.98 -18.74 -12.60
C GLY A 366 -10.36 -18.07 -12.60
N GLU A 367 -11.39 -18.89 -12.79
CA GLU A 367 -12.78 -18.40 -12.83
C GLU A 367 -13.27 -18.05 -11.41
N PRO A 368 -13.95 -16.90 -11.21
CA PRO A 368 -14.52 -16.55 -9.92
C PRO A 368 -15.64 -17.51 -9.49
N VAL A 369 -15.66 -17.87 -8.22
CA VAL A 369 -16.71 -18.68 -7.59
C VAL A 369 -17.97 -17.85 -7.37
N LEU A 370 -17.80 -16.66 -6.77
CA LEU A 370 -18.94 -15.82 -6.45
C LEU A 370 -19.39 -15.09 -7.69
N LYS A 371 -20.68 -15.15 -8.02
CA LYS A 371 -21.24 -14.34 -9.11
C LYS A 371 -21.39 -12.90 -8.62
N LEU A 372 -20.97 -11.95 -9.45
CA LEU A 372 -21.41 -10.57 -9.29
C LEU A 372 -22.90 -10.54 -9.62
N GLU A 373 -23.70 -10.02 -8.70
CA GLU A 373 -25.09 -9.75 -9.02
C GLU A 373 -25.12 -8.45 -9.82
N ALA A 374 -25.88 -8.42 -10.92
CA ALA A 374 -26.00 -7.22 -11.72
C ALA A 374 -26.51 -6.08 -10.83
N ALA A 375 -25.82 -4.94 -10.84
CA ALA A 375 -26.12 -3.80 -9.97
C ALA A 375 -27.53 -3.21 -10.16
N ASN A 376 -28.31 -3.69 -11.14
CA ASN A 376 -29.56 -3.11 -11.61
C ASN A 376 -30.69 -4.13 -11.86
N ASP A 377 -30.80 -5.24 -11.13
CA ASP A 377 -32.12 -5.89 -10.98
C ASP A 377 -32.98 -5.11 -9.97
N ASP A 378 -33.07 -3.80 -10.22
CA ASP A 378 -33.99 -2.89 -9.59
C ASP A 378 -35.39 -3.30 -10.05
N LYS A 379 -36.10 -3.99 -9.17
CA LYS A 379 -37.55 -4.20 -9.21
C LYS A 379 -38.36 -2.88 -9.22
N ALA A 380 -37.72 -1.74 -9.48
CA ALA A 380 -38.31 -0.42 -9.69
C ALA A 380 -39.02 -0.25 -11.05
N ALA A 381 -39.01 -1.26 -11.94
CA ALA A 381 -39.85 -1.25 -13.15
C ALA A 381 -41.31 -1.73 -12.92
N LYS A 382 -41.70 -2.08 -11.67
CA LYS A 382 -43.08 -2.47 -11.32
C LYS A 382 -43.47 -2.02 -9.92
N SER A 383 -43.63 -0.71 -9.71
CA SER A 383 -44.53 -0.17 -8.67
C SER A 383 -45.24 1.06 -9.19
#